data_AF-A0A8I0LUM0-F1
#
_entry.id   AF-A0A8I0LUM0-F1
#
_cell.length_a   1.000
_cell.length_b   1.000
_cell.length_c   1.000
_cell.angle_alpha   90.00
_cell.angle_beta   90.00
_cell.angle_gamma   90.00
#
_symmetry.space_group_name_H-M   'P 1'
#
loop_
_entity.id
_entity.type
_entity.pdbx_description
1 polymer ?
#
loop_
_entity_poly.entity_id
_entity_poly.type
_entity_poly.pdbx_seq_one_letter_code
_entity_poly.pdbx_strand_id
1 'polypeptide(L)'
;MTTVTRPSPTRSAGSRRRSGPLAIALAELRMLVRNRTVALCALLLPLGFGALTYAFDSYGTAGMLAGVQIIGMVGLGVYVTATTTLAARRQSLYLKRLRSGSVGDAGIIAGLVLPVVAVSVAQLVIVLGVLALREPPVHAGLLIAAVLIAEAMFAGFALATAGFSTSPEHAQYTTMPLYLITLGVAIWWTITGADDLLWLKRILPGGGLMELITLAWNGGDLSLVSVLLAPTLVWAALGALAATKAFRWEPRR
;
A
#
# COMPACT_ATOMS: atom_id res chain seq x y z
N MET A 1 -3.35 71.22 13.55
CA MET A 1 -2.53 70.12 12.98
C MET A 1 -3.35 68.85 13.16
N THR A 2 -4.03 68.42 12.10
CA THR A 2 -5.15 67.46 12.11
C THR A 2 -4.66 66.02 11.97
N THR A 3 -5.10 65.17 12.90
CA THR A 3 -4.83 63.74 12.96
C THR A 3 -5.52 63.00 11.81
N VAL A 4 -4.75 62.34 10.94
CA VAL A 4 -5.29 61.49 9.87
C VAL A 4 -5.39 60.05 10.39
N THR A 5 -6.61 59.61 10.68
CA THR A 5 -6.94 58.20 10.92
C THR A 5 -7.06 57.47 9.58
N ARG A 6 -6.16 56.53 9.31
CA ARG A 6 -6.28 55.62 8.16
C ARG A 6 -7.34 54.56 8.44
N PRO A 7 -8.28 54.29 7.52
CA PRO A 7 -9.19 53.16 7.65
C PRO A 7 -8.47 51.84 7.35
N SER A 8 -8.68 50.85 8.21
CA SER A 8 -8.24 49.47 8.03
C SER A 8 -8.95 48.82 6.84
N PRO A 9 -8.24 48.21 5.86
CA PRO A 9 -8.90 47.39 4.87
C PRO A 9 -9.27 46.03 5.48
N THR A 10 -10.59 45.85 5.60
CA THR A 10 -11.36 44.59 5.58
C THR A 10 -10.57 43.31 5.29
N ARG A 11 -10.61 42.37 6.25
CA ARG A 11 -10.27 40.95 6.06
C ARG A 11 -11.00 40.42 4.84
N SER A 12 -10.26 40.13 3.77
CA SER A 12 -10.80 39.41 2.63
C SER A 12 -11.23 38.02 3.07
N ALA A 13 -12.54 37.78 3.02
CA ALA A 13 -13.13 36.45 3.02
C ALA A 13 -12.72 35.74 1.71
N GLY A 14 -11.49 35.22 1.67
CA GLY A 14 -10.88 34.64 0.48
C GLY A 14 -10.57 33.15 0.68
N SER A 15 -11.41 32.30 0.08
CA SER A 15 -11.26 30.85 -0.03
C SER A 15 -11.36 30.06 1.28
N ARG A 16 -12.58 29.61 1.59
CA ARG A 16 -12.74 28.29 2.21
C ARG A 16 -12.17 27.28 1.22
N ARG A 17 -10.84 27.07 1.23
CA ARG A 17 -10.19 25.98 0.51
C ARG A 17 -10.96 24.73 0.90
N ARG A 18 -11.57 24.07 -0.08
CA ARG A 18 -12.31 22.81 0.06
C ARG A 18 -11.39 21.77 0.71
N SER A 19 -11.35 21.73 2.04
CA SER A 19 -10.57 20.79 2.84
C SER A 19 -11.37 19.51 2.99
N GLY A 20 -11.66 18.85 1.86
CA GLY A 20 -12.19 17.49 1.86
C GLY A 20 -11.04 16.47 1.83
N PRO A 21 -11.27 15.22 2.27
CA PRO A 21 -10.29 14.14 2.17
C PRO A 21 -9.75 13.97 0.74
N LEU A 22 -10.61 14.18 -0.27
CA LEU A 22 -10.24 14.21 -1.68
C LEU A 22 -9.24 15.33 -2.04
N ALA A 23 -9.36 16.52 -1.44
CA ALA A 23 -8.44 17.61 -1.71
C ALA A 23 -7.05 17.38 -1.11
N ILE A 24 -6.99 16.70 0.05
CA ILE A 24 -5.75 16.24 0.67
C ILE A 24 -5.11 15.17 -0.22
N ALA A 25 -5.90 14.17 -0.64
CA ALA A 25 -5.43 13.11 -1.51
C ALA A 25 -4.87 13.65 -2.84
N LEU A 26 -5.58 14.60 -3.47
CA LEU A 26 -5.13 15.25 -4.71
C LEU A 26 -3.87 16.11 -4.53
N ALA A 27 -3.70 16.73 -3.36
CA ALA A 27 -2.50 17.51 -3.06
C ALA A 27 -1.27 16.60 -2.88
N GLU A 28 -1.40 15.52 -2.12
CA GLU A 28 -0.34 14.52 -1.94
C GLU A 28 -0.01 13.80 -3.26
N LEU A 29 -1.04 13.40 -4.03
CA LEU A 29 -0.84 12.80 -5.36
C LEU A 29 -0.08 13.73 -6.31
N ARG A 30 -0.43 15.03 -6.32
CA ARG A 30 0.33 16.02 -7.11
C ARG A 30 1.77 16.14 -6.65
N MET A 31 2.07 16.07 -5.36
CA MET A 31 3.45 16.13 -4.87
C MET A 31 4.24 14.88 -5.27
N LEU A 32 3.62 13.69 -5.19
CA LEU A 32 4.23 12.43 -5.62
C LEU A 32 4.52 12.40 -7.13
N VAL A 33 3.54 12.78 -7.96
CA VAL A 33 3.70 12.82 -9.43
C VAL A 33 4.73 13.86 -9.86
N ARG A 34 4.90 14.95 -9.11
CA ARG A 34 5.92 15.98 -9.42
C ARG A 34 7.34 15.53 -9.07
N ASN A 35 7.50 14.48 -8.27
CA ASN A 35 8.80 13.89 -7.95
C ASN A 35 9.18 12.85 -9.00
N ARG A 36 9.82 13.32 -10.08
CA ARG A 36 10.25 12.48 -11.21
C ARG A 36 11.09 11.27 -10.77
N THR A 37 11.92 11.42 -9.75
CA THR A 37 12.76 10.33 -9.23
C THR A 37 11.93 9.21 -8.61
N VAL A 38 10.91 9.56 -7.83
CA VAL A 38 10.00 8.56 -7.23
C VAL A 38 9.17 7.88 -8.32
N ALA A 39 8.65 8.64 -9.29
CA ALA A 39 7.92 8.07 -10.41
C ALA A 39 8.79 7.14 -11.28
N LEU A 40 10.05 7.52 -11.54
CA LEU A 40 11.02 6.71 -12.28
C LEU A 40 11.39 5.43 -11.52
N CYS A 41 11.80 5.51 -10.26
CA CYS A 41 12.17 4.32 -9.48
C CYS A 41 10.99 3.35 -9.33
N ALA A 42 9.79 3.90 -9.12
CA ALA A 42 8.59 3.10 -8.91
C ALA A 42 8.01 2.50 -10.21
N LEU A 43 8.47 2.97 -11.38
CA LEU A 43 8.17 2.37 -12.68
C LEU A 43 9.29 1.42 -13.14
N LEU A 44 10.56 1.82 -13.00
CA LEU A 44 11.71 1.09 -13.52
C LEU A 44 11.99 -0.21 -12.77
N LEU A 45 11.84 -0.24 -11.44
CA LEU A 45 12.12 -1.46 -10.68
C LEU A 45 11.14 -2.60 -11.03
N PRO A 46 9.81 -2.39 -11.04
CA PRO A 46 8.87 -3.43 -11.44
C PRO A 46 9.00 -3.83 -12.92
N LEU A 47 9.21 -2.86 -13.82
CA LEU A 47 9.46 -3.16 -15.23
C LEU A 47 10.76 -3.91 -15.46
N GLY A 48 11.82 -3.58 -14.72
CA GLY A 48 13.10 -4.28 -14.78
C GLY A 48 12.97 -5.73 -14.35
N PHE A 49 12.20 -6.00 -13.28
CA PHE A 49 11.87 -7.37 -12.88
C PHE A 49 11.02 -8.10 -13.94
N GLY A 50 9.99 -7.46 -14.50
CA GLY A 50 9.18 -8.05 -15.57
C GLY A 50 9.96 -8.28 -16.88
N ALA A 51 10.92 -7.42 -17.19
CA ALA A 51 11.81 -7.60 -18.33
C ALA A 51 12.77 -8.78 -18.09
N LEU A 52 13.24 -8.96 -16.85
CA LEU A 52 14.08 -10.09 -16.48
C LEU A 52 13.35 -11.43 -16.67
N THR A 53 12.08 -11.51 -16.30
CA THR A 53 11.27 -12.73 -16.52
C THR A 53 11.00 -12.99 -18.00
N TYR A 54 10.87 -11.93 -18.81
CA TYR A 54 10.79 -12.03 -20.27
C TYR A 54 12.10 -12.56 -20.88
N ALA A 55 13.25 -12.11 -20.36
CA ALA A 55 14.57 -12.52 -20.83
C ALA A 55 14.91 -13.99 -20.50
N PHE A 56 14.35 -14.53 -19.42
CA PHE A 56 14.58 -15.91 -18.97
C PHE A 56 13.53 -16.93 -19.45
N ASP A 57 12.70 -16.56 -20.42
CA ASP A 57 11.70 -17.41 -21.09
C ASP A 57 10.83 -18.28 -20.15
N SER A 58 10.40 -17.68 -19.04
CA SER A 58 9.72 -18.39 -17.94
C SER A 58 8.22 -18.61 -18.21
N TYR A 59 7.86 -19.19 -19.36
CA TYR A 59 6.47 -19.57 -19.68
C TYR A 59 5.89 -20.55 -18.64
N GLY A 60 4.61 -20.40 -18.31
CA GLY A 60 3.90 -21.18 -17.29
C GLY A 60 4.13 -20.74 -15.84
N THR A 61 4.91 -19.68 -15.61
CA THR A 61 5.19 -19.16 -14.25
C THR A 61 4.46 -17.85 -13.94
N ALA A 62 3.60 -17.36 -14.84
CA ALA A 62 2.99 -16.05 -14.74
C ALA A 62 2.18 -15.84 -13.44
N GLY A 63 1.44 -16.85 -12.97
CA GLY A 63 0.73 -16.74 -11.68
C GLY A 63 1.64 -16.56 -10.47
N MET A 64 2.77 -17.27 -10.43
CA MET A 64 3.77 -17.13 -9.36
C MET A 64 4.46 -15.77 -9.43
N LEU A 65 4.81 -15.32 -10.63
CA LEU A 65 5.40 -13.99 -10.85
C LEU A 65 4.43 -12.88 -10.45
N ALA A 66 3.16 -12.98 -10.84
CA ALA A 66 2.11 -12.05 -10.42
C ALA A 66 1.99 -11.98 -8.91
N GLY A 67 2.01 -13.13 -8.23
CA GLY A 67 1.95 -13.23 -6.77
C GLY A 67 3.10 -12.51 -6.07
N VAL A 68 4.35 -12.81 -6.47
CA VAL A 68 5.55 -12.15 -5.90
C VAL A 68 5.55 -10.66 -6.19
N GLN A 69 5.17 -10.25 -7.41
CA GLN A 69 5.11 -8.84 -7.79
C GLN A 69 4.06 -8.08 -6.98
N ILE A 70 2.85 -8.62 -6.82
CA ILE A 70 1.81 -7.98 -6.00
C ILE A 70 2.30 -7.84 -4.55
N ILE A 71 2.83 -8.91 -3.95
CA ILE A 71 3.30 -8.87 -2.55
C ILE A 71 4.46 -7.89 -2.38
N GLY A 72 5.46 -7.94 -3.27
CA GLY A 72 6.62 -7.06 -3.22
C GLY A 72 6.24 -5.59 -3.45
N MET A 73 5.44 -5.31 -4.49
CA MET A 73 5.05 -3.95 -4.86
C MET A 73 4.07 -3.33 -3.88
N VAL A 74 3.09 -4.06 -3.35
CA VAL A 74 2.19 -3.52 -2.31
C VAL A 74 2.94 -3.40 -0.98
N GLY A 75 3.85 -4.34 -0.68
CA GLY A 75 4.71 -4.28 0.50
C GLY A 75 5.60 -3.02 0.53
N LEU A 76 6.26 -2.69 -0.56
CA LEU A 76 7.08 -1.45 -0.64
C LEU A 76 6.22 -0.21 -0.92
N GLY A 77 5.35 -0.31 -1.92
CA GLY A 77 4.56 0.78 -2.47
C GLY A 77 3.49 1.27 -1.52
N VAL A 78 2.87 0.40 -0.73
CA VAL A 78 1.84 0.79 0.25
C VAL A 78 2.35 0.66 1.67
N TYR A 79 2.84 -0.51 2.07
CA TYR A 79 3.18 -0.72 3.47
C TYR A 79 4.35 0.15 3.94
N VAL A 80 5.51 0.06 3.28
CA VAL A 80 6.68 0.89 3.65
C VAL A 80 6.38 2.37 3.44
N THR A 81 5.87 2.74 2.26
CA THR A 81 5.63 4.14 1.89
C THR A 81 4.61 4.83 2.82
N ALA A 82 3.48 4.20 3.13
CA ALA A 82 2.49 4.78 4.03
C ALA A 82 3.02 4.88 5.46
N THR A 83 3.76 3.86 5.95
CA THR A 83 4.37 3.91 7.29
C THR A 83 5.33 5.10 7.42
N THR A 84 6.25 5.25 6.47
CA THR A 84 7.22 6.35 6.43
C THR A 84 6.53 7.70 6.30
N THR A 85 5.50 7.80 5.47
CA THR A 85 4.73 9.03 5.28
C THR A 85 4.01 9.43 6.57
N LEU A 86 3.34 8.50 7.24
CA LEU A 86 2.67 8.77 8.51
C LEU A 86 3.65 9.19 9.60
N ALA A 87 4.80 8.51 9.70
CA ALA A 87 5.86 8.88 10.65
C ALA A 87 6.37 10.31 10.39
N ALA A 88 6.64 10.67 9.13
CA ALA A 88 7.06 12.02 8.72
C ALA A 88 6.04 13.09 9.09
N ARG A 89 4.75 12.82 8.80
CA ARG A 89 3.65 13.77 9.02
C ARG A 89 3.34 13.92 10.51
N ARG A 90 3.53 12.88 11.31
CA ARG A 90 3.46 12.95 12.78
C ARG A 90 4.60 13.78 13.36
N GLN A 91 5.84 13.53 12.94
CA GLN A 91 7.03 14.25 13.42
C GLN A 91 6.95 15.75 13.10
N SER A 92 6.43 16.13 11.93
CA SER A 92 6.24 17.52 11.50
C SER A 92 4.99 18.22 12.08
N LEU A 93 4.29 17.57 13.02
CA LEU A 93 3.01 18.01 13.63
C LEU A 93 1.91 18.32 12.60
N TYR A 94 2.04 17.82 11.37
CA TYR A 94 1.09 18.07 10.29
C TYR A 94 -0.28 17.46 10.60
N LEU A 95 -0.29 16.25 11.17
CA LEU A 95 -1.53 15.58 11.56
C LEU A 95 -2.31 16.38 12.63
N LYS A 96 -1.62 17.03 13.57
CA LYS A 96 -2.23 17.88 14.59
C LYS A 96 -2.91 19.10 13.98
N ARG A 97 -2.26 19.75 13.01
CA ARG A 97 -2.83 20.89 12.26
C ARG A 97 -4.07 20.48 11.44
N LEU A 98 -4.07 19.29 10.84
CA LEU A 98 -5.24 18.79 10.12
C LEU A 98 -6.42 18.47 11.04
N ARG A 99 -6.15 17.96 12.25
CA ARG A 99 -7.19 17.61 13.24
C ARG A 99 -7.90 18.82 13.83
N SER A 100 -7.26 20.00 13.81
CA SER A 100 -7.95 21.27 14.12
C SER A 100 -8.89 21.75 12.99
N GLY A 101 -8.93 21.05 11.86
CA GLY A 101 -9.86 21.31 10.76
C GLY A 101 -11.18 20.54 10.88
N SER A 102 -12.03 20.65 9.86
CA SER A 102 -13.37 20.04 9.83
C SER A 102 -13.39 18.56 9.37
N VAL A 103 -12.24 17.94 9.15
CA VAL A 103 -12.13 16.56 8.63
C VAL A 103 -11.94 15.60 9.80
N GLY A 104 -12.79 14.57 9.88
CA GLY A 104 -12.67 13.54 10.90
C GLY A 104 -11.40 12.69 10.75
N ASP A 105 -10.98 12.08 11.86
CA ASP A 105 -9.77 11.27 11.99
C ASP A 105 -9.60 10.22 10.86
N ALA A 106 -10.66 9.48 10.54
CA ALA A 106 -10.65 8.49 9.44
C ALA A 106 -10.46 9.14 8.06
N GLY A 107 -11.05 10.31 7.84
CA GLY A 107 -10.90 11.06 6.59
C GLY A 107 -9.49 11.63 6.41
N ILE A 108 -8.81 11.99 7.50
CA ILE A 108 -7.40 12.39 7.46
C ILE A 108 -6.54 11.21 7.04
N ILE A 109 -6.67 10.06 7.72
CA ILE A 109 -5.87 8.87 7.40
C ILE A 109 -6.12 8.40 5.97
N ALA A 110 -7.39 8.30 5.56
CA ALA A 110 -7.74 7.97 4.18
C ALA A 110 -7.14 8.97 3.18
N GLY A 111 -7.17 10.27 3.48
CA GLY A 111 -6.56 11.30 2.65
C GLY A 111 -5.05 11.16 2.46
N LEU A 112 -4.34 10.55 3.41
CA LEU A 112 -2.90 10.26 3.30
C LEU A 112 -2.60 8.92 2.61
N VAL A 113 -3.39 7.88 2.89
CA VAL A 113 -3.12 6.51 2.42
C VAL A 113 -3.63 6.29 0.99
N LEU A 114 -4.78 6.88 0.64
CA LEU A 114 -5.43 6.65 -0.65
C LEU A 114 -4.59 7.07 -1.88
N PRO A 115 -3.80 8.16 -1.85
CA PRO A 115 -2.84 8.47 -2.92
C PRO A 115 -1.78 7.39 -3.12
N VAL A 116 -1.29 6.81 -2.02
CA VAL A 116 -0.26 5.76 -2.03
C VAL A 116 -0.82 4.48 -2.66
N VAL A 117 -2.02 4.07 -2.23
CA VAL A 117 -2.77 2.94 -2.82
C VAL A 117 -3.05 3.18 -4.30
N ALA A 118 -3.49 4.38 -4.69
CA ALA A 118 -3.78 4.69 -6.10
C ALA A 118 -2.53 4.55 -7.00
N VAL A 119 -1.36 4.98 -6.51
CA VAL A 119 -0.11 4.81 -7.25
C VAL A 119 0.27 3.33 -7.33
N SER A 120 0.14 2.58 -6.23
CA SER A 120 0.44 1.13 -6.23
C SER A 120 -0.44 0.36 -7.21
N VAL A 121 -1.75 0.59 -7.19
CA VAL A 121 -2.70 -0.01 -8.14
C VAL A 121 -2.35 0.35 -9.58
N ALA A 122 -2.03 1.61 -9.86
CA ALA A 122 -1.64 2.03 -11.21
C ALA A 122 -0.38 1.27 -11.70
N GLN A 123 0.60 1.07 -10.83
CA GLN A 123 1.81 0.30 -11.16
C GLN A 123 1.52 -1.18 -11.36
N LEU A 124 0.67 -1.77 -10.52
CA LEU A 124 0.24 -3.16 -10.68
C LEU A 124 -0.52 -3.37 -12.00
N VAL A 125 -1.41 -2.45 -12.38
CA VAL A 125 -2.12 -2.53 -13.67
C VAL A 125 -1.14 -2.56 -14.84
N ILE A 126 -0.07 -1.75 -14.80
CA ILE A 126 0.95 -1.74 -15.85
C ILE A 126 1.71 -3.08 -15.88
N VAL A 127 2.23 -3.52 -14.73
CA VAL A 127 3.09 -4.72 -14.66
C VAL A 127 2.31 -5.99 -14.95
N LEU A 128 1.14 -6.17 -14.34
CA LEU A 128 0.28 -7.32 -14.59
C LEU A 128 -0.32 -7.26 -16.00
N GLY A 129 -0.58 -6.07 -16.53
CA GLY A 129 -1.00 -5.88 -17.93
C GLY A 129 0.05 -6.40 -18.91
N VAL A 130 1.34 -6.10 -18.68
CA VAL A 130 2.45 -6.63 -19.49
C VAL A 130 2.52 -8.15 -19.40
N LEU A 131 2.37 -8.72 -18.20
CA LEU A 131 2.39 -10.17 -18.00
C LEU A 131 1.22 -10.86 -18.71
N ALA A 132 0.04 -10.24 -18.66
CA ALA A 132 -1.18 -10.73 -19.29
C ALA A 132 -1.13 -10.72 -20.83
N LEU A 133 -0.21 -9.97 -21.45
CA LEU A 133 0.00 -10.01 -22.91
C LEU A 133 0.51 -11.38 -23.40
N ARG A 134 1.22 -12.13 -22.54
CA ARG A 134 1.68 -13.49 -22.84
C ARG A 134 0.70 -14.53 -22.31
N GLU A 135 0.35 -14.42 -21.04
CA GLU A 135 -0.48 -15.40 -20.32
C GLU A 135 -1.53 -14.66 -19.50
N PRO A 136 -2.72 -14.36 -20.06
CA PRO A 136 -3.76 -13.64 -19.33
C PRO A 136 -4.31 -14.47 -18.16
N PRO A 137 -4.73 -13.82 -17.06
CA PRO A 137 -5.27 -14.53 -15.91
C PRO A 137 -6.60 -15.22 -16.24
N VAL A 138 -6.75 -16.48 -15.81
CA VAL A 138 -7.97 -17.28 -16.00
C VAL A 138 -9.17 -16.66 -15.28
N HIS A 139 -8.96 -16.09 -14.08
CA HIS A 139 -10.01 -15.48 -13.26
C HIS A 139 -9.68 -14.03 -12.93
N ALA A 140 -9.80 -13.13 -13.90
CA ALA A 140 -9.51 -11.71 -13.74
C ALA A 140 -10.25 -11.04 -12.57
N GLY A 141 -11.53 -11.40 -12.33
CA GLY A 141 -12.29 -10.88 -11.19
C GLY A 141 -11.71 -11.28 -9.84
N LEU A 142 -11.23 -12.52 -9.72
CA LEU A 142 -10.57 -13.01 -8.51
C LEU A 142 -9.21 -12.35 -8.29
N LEU A 143 -8.47 -12.09 -9.37
CA LEU A 143 -7.21 -11.36 -9.32
C LEU A 143 -7.42 -9.92 -8.82
N ILE A 144 -8.44 -9.22 -9.32
CA ILE A 144 -8.80 -7.87 -8.83
C ILE A 144 -9.13 -7.93 -7.34
N ALA A 145 -9.93 -8.91 -6.90
CA ALA A 145 -10.25 -9.08 -5.48
C ALA A 145 -8.99 -9.33 -4.64
N ALA A 146 -8.08 -10.17 -5.11
CA ALA A 146 -6.81 -10.45 -4.43
C ALA A 146 -5.95 -9.19 -4.29
N VAL A 147 -5.85 -8.37 -5.34
CA VAL A 147 -5.14 -7.06 -5.29
C VAL A 147 -5.77 -6.14 -4.25
N LEU A 148 -7.09 -5.99 -4.25
CA LEU A 148 -7.78 -5.12 -3.27
C LEU A 148 -7.59 -5.61 -1.83
N ILE A 149 -7.56 -6.93 -1.61
CA ILE A 149 -7.29 -7.52 -0.30
C ILE A 149 -5.83 -7.28 0.11
N ALA A 150 -4.87 -7.41 -0.82
CA ALA A 150 -3.47 -7.10 -0.58
C ALA A 150 -3.31 -5.64 -0.12
N GLU A 151 -3.90 -4.70 -0.85
CA GLU A 151 -3.89 -3.27 -0.54
C GLU A 151 -4.46 -3.00 0.86
N ALA A 152 -5.62 -3.59 1.18
CA ALA A 152 -6.25 -3.44 2.49
C ALA A 152 -5.38 -4.01 3.62
N MET A 153 -4.80 -5.20 3.43
CA MET A 153 -3.95 -5.87 4.42
C MET A 153 -2.69 -5.06 4.71
N PHE A 154 -1.96 -4.66 3.66
CA PHE A 154 -0.71 -3.91 3.79
C PHE A 154 -0.93 -2.47 4.25
N ALA A 155 -2.04 -1.82 3.88
CA ALA A 155 -2.44 -0.55 4.48
C ALA A 155 -2.71 -0.71 5.99
N GLY A 156 -3.39 -1.77 6.41
CA GLY A 156 -3.58 -2.10 7.82
C GLY A 156 -2.26 -2.28 8.57
N PHE A 157 -1.33 -3.05 8.01
CA PHE A 157 0.03 -3.18 8.54
C PHE A 157 0.74 -1.83 8.63
N ALA A 158 0.58 -0.96 7.64
CA ALA A 158 1.25 0.35 7.64
C ALA A 158 0.79 1.23 8.80
N LEU A 159 -0.52 1.27 9.02
CA LEU A 159 -1.11 2.02 10.12
C LEU A 159 -0.71 1.47 11.49
N ALA A 160 -0.66 0.14 11.61
CA ALA A 160 -0.20 -0.54 12.82
C ALA A 160 1.28 -0.21 13.13
N THR A 161 2.16 -0.38 12.14
CA THR A 161 3.60 -0.14 12.30
C THR A 161 3.92 1.34 12.53
N ALA A 162 3.20 2.26 11.87
CA ALA A 162 3.37 3.71 12.06
C ALA A 162 3.14 4.16 13.52
N GLY A 163 2.33 3.41 14.28
CA GLY A 163 2.14 3.62 15.72
C GLY A 163 3.45 3.52 16.53
N PHE A 164 4.42 2.75 16.05
CA PHE A 164 5.72 2.49 16.67
C PHE A 164 6.87 3.30 16.03
N SER A 165 6.75 3.68 14.76
CA SER A 165 7.82 4.38 14.03
C SER A 165 7.91 5.87 14.36
N THR A 166 8.89 6.26 15.18
CA THR A 166 9.08 7.65 15.65
C THR A 166 9.50 8.64 14.56
N SER A 167 10.24 8.18 13.54
CA SER A 167 10.70 8.99 12.41
C SER A 167 10.59 8.22 11.08
N PRO A 168 10.71 8.90 9.92
CA PRO A 168 10.77 8.26 8.60
C PRO A 168 11.91 7.25 8.45
N GLU A 169 13.06 7.53 9.05
CA GLU A 169 14.24 6.67 9.03
C GLU A 169 13.98 5.43 9.89
N HIS A 170 13.43 5.63 11.10
CA HIS A 170 13.03 4.52 11.97
C HIS A 170 11.94 3.63 11.34
N ALA A 171 11.04 4.23 10.55
CA ALA A 171 10.00 3.49 9.82
C ALA A 171 10.59 2.42 8.89
N GLN A 172 11.73 2.68 8.25
CA GLN A 172 12.40 1.70 7.38
C GLN A 172 12.79 0.46 8.19
N TYR A 173 13.40 0.61 9.36
CA TYR A 173 13.78 -0.53 10.19
C TYR A 173 12.57 -1.27 10.79
N THR A 174 11.53 -0.54 11.22
CA THR A 174 10.34 -1.18 11.81
C THR A 174 9.49 -1.93 10.79
N THR A 175 9.57 -1.58 9.51
CA THR A 175 8.80 -2.23 8.45
C THR A 175 9.49 -3.49 7.91
N MET A 176 10.83 -3.52 7.93
CA MET A 176 11.65 -4.59 7.35
C MET A 176 11.26 -6.00 7.82
N PRO A 177 11.11 -6.31 9.12
CA PRO A 177 10.85 -7.69 9.55
C PRO A 177 9.58 -8.27 8.92
N LEU A 178 8.47 -7.52 8.98
CA LEU A 178 7.20 -7.99 8.43
C LEU A 178 7.24 -8.05 6.89
N TYR A 179 7.87 -7.07 6.24
CA TYR A 179 8.03 -7.08 4.79
C TYR A 179 8.83 -8.31 4.33
N LEU A 180 9.98 -8.60 4.97
CA LEU A 180 10.81 -9.76 4.67
C LEU A 180 10.09 -11.08 4.92
N ILE A 181 9.25 -11.16 5.96
CA ILE A 181 8.40 -12.36 6.17
C ILE A 181 7.43 -12.53 5.01
N THR A 182 6.66 -11.50 4.65
CA THR A 182 5.67 -11.60 3.57
C THR A 182 6.31 -11.94 2.22
N LEU A 183 7.44 -11.29 1.90
CA LEU A 183 8.18 -11.53 0.66
C LEU A 183 8.85 -12.91 0.67
N GLY A 184 9.44 -13.31 1.79
CA GLY A 184 10.07 -14.62 1.95
C GLY A 184 9.08 -15.76 1.78
N VAL A 185 7.85 -15.60 2.29
CA VAL A 185 6.76 -16.56 2.09
C VAL A 185 6.33 -16.62 0.61
N ALA A 186 6.24 -15.47 -0.06
CA ALA A 186 5.93 -15.43 -1.49
C ALA A 186 7.03 -16.15 -2.32
N ILE A 187 8.30 -15.88 -2.04
CA ILE A 187 9.44 -16.55 -2.69
C ILE A 187 9.43 -18.06 -2.38
N TRP A 188 9.15 -18.45 -1.15
CA TRP A 188 9.07 -19.86 -0.76
C TRP A 188 8.01 -20.61 -1.59
N TRP A 189 6.85 -20.00 -1.82
CA TRP A 189 5.84 -20.50 -2.75
C TRP A 189 6.37 -20.67 -4.18
N THR A 190 7.16 -19.71 -4.69
CA THR A 190 7.70 -19.83 -6.05
C THR A 190 8.72 -20.96 -6.22
N ILE A 191 9.46 -21.30 -5.15
CA ILE A 191 10.51 -22.32 -5.20
C ILE A 191 9.93 -23.73 -5.05
N THR A 192 8.95 -23.90 -4.16
CA THR A 192 8.52 -25.23 -3.69
C THR A 192 7.04 -25.53 -3.93
N GLY A 193 6.26 -24.57 -4.45
CA GLY A 193 4.83 -24.75 -4.66
C GLY A 193 4.09 -25.18 -3.39
N ALA A 194 3.14 -26.11 -3.57
CA ALA A 194 2.31 -26.67 -2.50
C ALA A 194 2.94 -27.86 -1.76
N ASP A 195 4.10 -28.36 -2.22
CA ASP A 195 4.65 -29.64 -1.75
C ASP A 195 5.29 -29.54 -0.35
N ASP A 196 5.73 -28.35 0.03
CA ASP A 196 6.44 -28.09 1.30
C ASP A 196 5.59 -27.25 2.27
N LEU A 197 5.27 -27.79 3.45
CA LEU A 197 4.59 -27.09 4.55
C LEU A 197 3.37 -26.24 4.13
N LEU A 198 2.51 -26.80 3.27
CA LEU A 198 1.35 -26.12 2.66
C LEU A 198 0.54 -25.25 3.63
N TRP A 199 0.10 -25.84 4.74
CA TRP A 199 -0.75 -25.12 5.71
C TRP A 199 -0.01 -24.01 6.44
N LEU A 200 1.29 -24.19 6.72
CA LEU A 200 2.09 -23.14 7.33
C LEU A 200 2.22 -21.96 6.38
N LYS A 201 2.54 -22.21 5.11
CA LYS A 201 2.59 -21.15 4.08
C LYS A 201 1.25 -20.42 3.96
N ARG A 202 0.12 -21.12 3.93
CA ARG A 202 -1.21 -20.51 3.84
C ARG A 202 -1.53 -19.58 5.01
N ILE A 203 -1.12 -19.95 6.23
CA ILE A 203 -1.42 -19.19 7.45
C ILE A 203 -0.48 -18.00 7.64
N LEU A 204 0.76 -18.08 7.15
CA LEU A 204 1.71 -16.98 7.22
C LEU A 204 1.21 -15.73 6.45
N PRO A 205 1.59 -14.52 6.89
CA PRO A 205 1.08 -13.29 6.29
C PRO A 205 1.48 -13.20 4.82
N GLY A 206 0.49 -12.96 3.96
CA GLY A 206 0.67 -12.94 2.50
C GLY A 206 0.73 -14.30 1.81
N GLY A 207 0.78 -15.42 2.53
CA GLY A 207 0.91 -16.73 1.91
C GLY A 207 -0.39 -17.30 1.34
N GLY A 208 -1.52 -17.21 2.05
CA GLY A 208 -2.83 -17.51 1.45
C GLY A 208 -3.17 -16.61 0.27
N LEU A 209 -2.76 -15.33 0.34
CA LEU A 209 -2.87 -14.36 -0.74
C LEU A 209 -2.02 -14.76 -1.97
N MET A 210 -0.78 -15.21 -1.77
CA MET A 210 0.10 -15.69 -2.83
C MET A 210 -0.54 -16.83 -3.63
N GLU A 211 -1.08 -17.82 -2.92
CA GLU A 211 -1.76 -18.94 -3.55
C GLU A 211 -3.05 -18.51 -4.24
N LEU A 212 -3.81 -17.58 -3.64
CA LEU A 212 -5.03 -17.02 -4.25
C LEU A 212 -4.73 -16.31 -5.58
N ILE A 213 -3.65 -15.53 -5.63
CA ILE A 213 -3.20 -14.86 -6.86
C ILE A 213 -2.79 -15.89 -7.91
N THR A 214 -2.03 -16.91 -7.49
CA THR A 214 -1.58 -17.97 -8.39
C THR A 214 -2.78 -18.73 -8.99
N LEU A 215 -3.77 -19.05 -8.16
CA LEU A 215 -5.03 -19.69 -8.56
C LEU A 215 -5.87 -18.79 -9.47
N ALA A 216 -5.95 -17.49 -9.17
CA ALA A 216 -6.65 -16.53 -10.02
C ALA A 216 -6.00 -16.39 -11.41
N TRP A 217 -4.68 -16.51 -11.48
CA TRP A 217 -3.93 -16.37 -12.72
C TRP A 217 -3.93 -17.66 -13.54
N ASN A 218 -3.51 -18.76 -12.95
CA ASN A 218 -3.31 -20.03 -13.65
C ASN A 218 -4.60 -20.85 -13.78
N GLY A 219 -5.64 -20.50 -13.03
CA GLY A 219 -6.80 -21.37 -12.81
C GLY A 219 -6.51 -22.44 -11.76
N GLY A 220 -7.56 -23.14 -11.32
CA GLY A 220 -7.45 -24.18 -10.31
C GLY A 220 -8.78 -24.46 -9.63
N ASP A 221 -8.73 -25.16 -8.50
CA ASP A 221 -9.91 -25.50 -7.72
C ASP A 221 -10.44 -24.29 -6.94
N LEU A 222 -11.52 -23.67 -7.45
CA LEU A 222 -12.18 -22.53 -6.81
C LEU A 222 -12.76 -22.85 -5.43
N SER A 223 -12.92 -24.13 -5.05
CA SER A 223 -13.36 -24.52 -3.70
C SER A 223 -12.38 -24.02 -2.63
N LEU A 224 -11.09 -23.86 -2.98
CA LEU A 224 -10.04 -23.39 -2.08
C LEU A 224 -10.15 -21.92 -1.73
N VAL A 225 -10.88 -21.10 -2.51
CA VAL A 225 -10.93 -19.64 -2.34
C VAL A 225 -11.28 -19.25 -0.91
N SER A 226 -12.26 -19.92 -0.30
CA SER A 226 -12.67 -19.66 1.09
C SER A 226 -11.53 -19.91 2.09
N VAL A 227 -10.80 -21.00 1.92
CA VAL A 227 -9.66 -21.40 2.76
C VAL A 227 -8.48 -20.46 2.60
N LEU A 228 -8.24 -19.92 1.40
CA LEU A 228 -7.15 -18.97 1.13
C LEU A 228 -7.47 -17.55 1.59
N LEU A 229 -8.74 -17.15 1.49
CA LEU A 229 -9.23 -15.86 1.96
C LEU A 229 -9.20 -15.76 3.49
N ALA A 230 -9.58 -16.82 4.21
CA ALA A 230 -9.67 -16.81 5.66
C ALA A 230 -8.39 -16.28 6.37
N PRO A 231 -7.18 -16.85 6.16
CA PRO A 231 -5.97 -16.34 6.81
C PRO A 231 -5.61 -14.92 6.35
N THR A 232 -5.83 -14.62 5.07
CA THR A 232 -5.54 -13.29 4.51
C THR A 232 -6.42 -12.21 5.15
N LEU A 233 -7.71 -12.48 5.30
CA LEU A 233 -8.67 -11.59 5.96
C LEU A 233 -8.40 -11.47 7.46
N VAL A 234 -7.96 -12.55 8.12
CA VAL A 234 -7.50 -12.51 9.51
C VAL A 234 -6.32 -11.56 9.65
N TRP A 235 -5.31 -11.64 8.79
CA TRP A 235 -4.18 -10.71 8.82
C TRP A 235 -4.57 -9.26 8.52
N ALA A 236 -5.46 -9.03 7.57
CA ALA A 236 -6.01 -7.70 7.31
C ALA A 236 -6.76 -7.14 8.53
N ALA A 237 -7.60 -7.96 9.17
CA ALA A 237 -8.30 -7.59 10.39
C ALA A 237 -7.33 -7.32 11.55
N LEU A 238 -6.30 -8.15 11.73
CA LEU A 238 -5.26 -7.93 12.74
C LEU A 238 -4.49 -6.63 12.49
N GLY A 239 -4.16 -6.31 11.23
CA GLY A 239 -3.56 -5.02 10.85
C GLY A 239 -4.46 -3.85 11.21
N ALA A 240 -5.75 -3.91 10.86
CA ALA A 240 -6.73 -2.87 11.18
C ALA A 240 -6.96 -2.71 12.70
N LEU A 241 -7.03 -3.81 13.45
CA LEU A 241 -7.18 -3.79 14.91
C LEU A 241 -5.91 -3.27 15.61
N ALA A 242 -4.74 -3.68 15.14
CA ALA A 242 -3.47 -3.16 15.63
C ALA A 242 -3.33 -1.66 15.32
N ALA A 243 -3.78 -1.21 14.15
CA ALA A 243 -3.82 0.20 13.78
C ALA A 243 -4.66 1.04 14.75
N THR A 244 -5.89 0.60 15.07
CA THR A 244 -6.75 1.34 16.01
C THR A 244 -6.17 1.43 17.43
N LYS A 245 -5.40 0.42 17.86
CA LYS A 245 -4.77 0.39 19.19
C LYS A 245 -3.42 1.11 19.26
N ALA A 246 -2.61 1.02 18.19
CA ALA A 246 -1.24 1.51 18.18
C ALA A 246 -1.13 2.95 17.66
N PHE A 247 -2.07 3.39 16.83
CA PHE A 247 -1.99 4.71 16.20
C PHE A 247 -2.19 5.81 17.24
N ARG A 248 -1.11 6.57 17.46
CA ARG A 248 -1.10 7.75 18.34
C ARG A 248 -0.82 8.99 17.51
N TRP A 249 -1.69 10.00 17.68
CA TRP A 249 -1.64 11.28 16.97
C TRP A 249 -0.45 12.16 17.36
N GLU A 250 0.08 11.99 18.57
CA GLU A 250 1.22 12.75 19.07
C GLU A 250 2.53 11.93 18.99
N PRO A 251 3.67 12.56 18.67
CA PRO A 251 4.97 11.91 18.74
C PRO A 251 5.25 11.40 20.16
N ARG A 252 5.87 10.23 20.29
CA ARG A 252 6.45 9.79 21.57
C ARG A 252 7.68 10.68 21.82
N ARG A 253 7.75 11.33 22.98
CA ARG A 253 8.93 12.09 23.42
C ARG A 253 10.10 11.14 23.65
#